data_AF-A0A2G5TPX2-F1
#
_entry.id   AF-A0A2G5TPX2-F1
#
_cell.length_a   1.000
_cell.length_b   1.000
_cell.length_c   1.000
_cell.angle_alpha   90.00
_cell.angle_beta   90.00
_cell.angle_gamma   90.00
#
_symmetry.space_group_name_H-M   'P 1'
#
loop_
_entity.id
_entity.type
_entity.pdbx_description
1 polymer ?
#
loop_
_entity_poly.entity_id
_entity_poly.type
_entity_poly.pdbx_seq_one_letter_code
_entity_poly.pdbx_strand_id
1 'polypeptide(L)'
;MFGFIHESIRQLICRNYGEDTWIQVLEKSGFENGKENIVNHYYSDTDTYVLVDSVSLVIKVTKDQVWEMYGAFLITYSMEIGWDELVRSMSPNLKGFLDNLDSLHYFIDHVVYKANLRGPSFRCEENSEGDLLLHYFTGRPGLYPIVKGVVREVAKRVFDLDINLVVQGRTQRSVHMNNGERVEEHVVFLIKNIGESRRDSDGSHASLLTSSNSNFPEILDDTLQMSLDDFSRALPYHFVIDESCKLVQCGSELHNHIPNELLQPGTPILRIFEINRPQIPLDFENICNFINAVFVLQVKTSPLKKKLMDAMSQEELKQEV
;
A
#
# COMPACT_ATOMS: atom_id res chain seq x y z
N MET A 1 -13.36 -0.14 10.31
CA MET A 1 -11.88 0.00 10.32
C MET A 1 -11.23 -0.58 11.58
N PHE A 2 -9.90 -0.79 11.60
CA PHE A 2 -9.17 -1.34 12.75
C PHE A 2 -9.21 -0.39 13.96
N GLY A 3 -9.41 -0.92 15.16
CA GLY A 3 -9.71 -0.16 16.38
C GLY A 3 -8.60 0.79 16.84
N PHE A 4 -7.35 0.55 16.42
CA PHE A 4 -6.27 1.52 16.60
C PHE A 4 -6.60 2.90 16.01
N ILE A 5 -7.36 2.96 14.91
CA ILE A 5 -7.82 4.21 14.30
C ILE A 5 -8.75 4.95 15.26
N HIS A 6 -9.68 4.25 15.89
CA HIS A 6 -10.62 4.85 16.84
C HIS A 6 -9.91 5.34 18.11
N GLU A 7 -8.98 4.56 18.67
CA GLU A 7 -8.17 5.04 19.81
C GLU A 7 -7.32 6.26 19.43
N SER A 8 -6.74 6.28 18.23
CA SER A 8 -5.98 7.43 17.74
C SER A 8 -6.86 8.68 17.56
N ILE A 9 -8.10 8.54 17.07
CA ILE A 9 -9.07 9.64 17.00
C ILE A 9 -9.43 10.12 18.41
N ARG A 10 -9.68 9.21 19.36
CA ARG A 10 -9.93 9.58 20.75
C ARG A 10 -8.78 10.41 21.32
N GLN A 11 -7.54 9.93 21.17
CA GLN A 11 -6.35 10.62 21.64
C GLN A 11 -6.19 12.01 21.02
N LEU A 12 -6.47 12.16 19.72
CA LEU A 12 -6.49 13.46 19.04
C LEU A 12 -7.47 14.42 19.74
N ILE A 13 -8.69 13.98 20.00
CA ILE A 13 -9.72 14.83 20.59
C ILE A 13 -9.43 15.14 22.05
N CYS A 14 -9.10 14.14 22.86
CA CYS A 14 -8.81 14.35 24.28
C CYS A 14 -7.62 15.29 24.49
N ARG A 15 -6.55 15.17 23.69
CA ARG A 15 -5.35 16.00 23.84
C ARG A 15 -5.55 17.44 23.37
N ASN A 16 -6.33 17.67 22.32
CA ASN A 16 -6.50 19.02 21.74
C ASN A 16 -7.73 19.76 22.26
N TYR A 17 -8.76 19.04 22.70
CA TYR A 17 -10.07 19.59 23.06
C TYR A 17 -10.60 19.11 24.43
N GLY A 18 -9.89 18.22 25.11
CA GLY A 18 -10.26 17.71 26.43
C GLY A 18 -11.27 16.55 26.40
N GLU A 19 -11.35 15.82 27.51
CA GLU A 19 -12.24 14.66 27.70
C GLU A 19 -13.72 15.04 27.60
N ASP A 20 -14.13 16.23 28.06
CA ASP A 20 -15.51 16.70 27.96
C ASP A 20 -15.99 16.82 26.50
N THR A 21 -15.07 17.16 25.59
CA THR A 21 -15.37 17.20 24.15
C THR A 21 -15.54 15.79 23.61
N TRP A 22 -14.71 14.83 24.05
CA TRP A 22 -14.86 13.43 23.65
C TRP A 22 -16.20 12.84 24.10
N ILE A 23 -16.63 13.12 25.32
CA ILE A 23 -17.94 12.67 25.83
C ILE A 23 -19.07 13.18 24.94
N GLN A 24 -19.05 14.45 24.53
CA GLN A 24 -20.04 15.01 23.59
C GLN A 24 -20.00 14.32 22.22
N VAL A 25 -18.81 13.93 21.74
CA VAL A 25 -18.67 13.15 20.50
C VAL A 25 -19.33 11.78 20.65
N LEU A 26 -19.14 11.09 21.78
CA LEU A 26 -19.76 9.79 22.04
C LEU A 26 -21.28 9.89 22.11
N GLU A 27 -21.81 10.86 22.86
CA GLU A 27 -23.26 11.11 22.94
C GLU A 27 -23.87 11.35 21.56
N LYS A 28 -23.18 12.10 20.71
CA LYS A 28 -23.65 12.44 19.37
C LYS A 28 -23.55 11.29 18.37
N SER A 29 -22.51 10.48 18.50
CA SER A 29 -22.27 9.32 17.62
C SER A 29 -23.09 8.10 18.04
N GLY A 30 -23.62 8.08 19.25
CA GLY A 30 -24.40 6.96 19.79
C GLY A 30 -23.53 5.79 20.26
N PHE A 31 -22.21 5.98 20.39
CA PHE A 31 -21.34 4.95 20.95
C PHE A 31 -21.42 4.92 22.48
N GLU A 32 -21.41 3.70 23.03
CA GLU A 32 -21.23 3.50 24.46
C GLU A 32 -19.76 3.68 24.84
N ASN A 33 -19.51 4.50 25.86
CA ASN A 33 -18.16 4.78 26.37
C ASN A 33 -17.40 3.49 26.76
N GLY A 34 -16.17 3.36 26.28
CA GLY A 34 -15.29 2.20 26.47
C GLY A 34 -15.47 1.08 25.45
N LYS A 35 -16.45 1.16 24.55
CA LYS A 35 -16.64 0.20 23.45
C LYS A 35 -16.19 0.74 22.10
N GLU A 36 -15.98 2.04 21.99
CA GLU A 36 -15.70 2.73 20.73
C GLU A 36 -14.26 2.61 20.25
N ASN A 37 -13.31 2.24 21.12
CA ASN A 37 -11.86 2.37 20.89
C ASN A 37 -11.05 1.11 21.28
N ILE A 38 -11.66 -0.08 21.23
CA ILE A 38 -10.96 -1.33 21.51
C ILE A 38 -9.93 -1.58 20.37
N VAL A 39 -8.64 -1.41 20.68
CA VAL A 39 -7.55 -1.35 19.68
C VAL A 39 -7.55 -2.53 18.72
N ASN A 40 -7.71 -3.76 19.23
CA ASN A 40 -7.67 -4.99 18.43
C ASN A 40 -9.03 -5.41 17.86
N HIS A 41 -10.04 -4.54 17.92
CA HIS A 41 -11.37 -4.79 17.35
C HIS A 41 -11.46 -4.24 15.92
N TYR A 42 -12.28 -4.88 15.08
CA TYR A 42 -12.54 -4.39 13.72
C TYR A 42 -13.96 -3.82 13.65
N TYR A 43 -14.06 -2.50 13.65
CA TYR A 43 -15.32 -1.77 13.52
C TYR A 43 -15.81 -1.81 12.07
N SER A 44 -17.09 -1.54 11.82
CA SER A 44 -17.54 -1.30 10.44
C SER A 44 -16.97 0.03 9.93
N ASP A 45 -16.92 0.23 8.61
CA ASP A 45 -16.48 1.53 8.08
C ASP A 45 -17.52 2.62 8.35
N THR A 46 -18.81 2.25 8.33
CA THR A 46 -19.93 3.12 8.73
C THR A 46 -19.75 3.68 10.14
N ASP A 47 -19.37 2.82 11.10
CA ASP A 47 -19.12 3.23 12.49
C ASP A 47 -18.03 4.31 12.58
N THR A 48 -16.92 4.11 11.88
CA THR A 48 -15.84 5.11 11.86
C THR A 48 -16.28 6.41 11.19
N TYR A 49 -17.07 6.36 10.12
CA TYR A 49 -17.61 7.57 9.49
C TYR A 49 -18.57 8.32 10.42
N VAL A 50 -19.46 7.62 11.13
CA VAL A 50 -20.37 8.22 12.12
C VAL A 50 -19.59 8.88 13.26
N LEU A 51 -18.50 8.25 13.72
CA LEU A 51 -17.62 8.81 14.74
C LEU A 51 -16.99 10.13 14.26
N VAL A 52 -16.40 10.13 13.06
CA VAL A 52 -15.75 11.35 12.51
C VAL A 52 -16.76 12.43 12.16
N ASP A 53 -17.95 12.08 11.69
CA ASP A 53 -19.04 13.02 11.48
C ASP A 53 -19.43 13.71 12.79
N SER A 54 -19.47 12.94 13.88
CA SER A 54 -19.78 13.47 15.21
C SER A 54 -18.67 14.40 15.72
N VAL A 55 -17.40 14.03 15.53
CA VAL A 55 -16.26 14.92 15.79
C VAL A 55 -16.42 16.23 15.02
N SER A 56 -16.58 16.16 13.69
CA SER A 56 -16.76 17.31 12.80
C SER A 56 -17.84 18.27 13.31
N LEU A 57 -18.99 17.73 13.73
CA LEU A 57 -20.10 18.53 14.23
C LEU A 57 -19.87 19.13 15.63
N VAL A 58 -19.13 18.45 16.51
CA VAL A 58 -18.85 18.94 17.87
C VAL A 58 -17.78 20.04 17.85
N ILE A 59 -16.66 19.81 17.15
CA ILE A 59 -15.55 20.77 17.05
C ILE A 59 -15.73 21.82 15.93
N LYS A 60 -16.83 21.73 15.16
CA LYS A 60 -17.27 22.71 14.15
C LYS A 60 -16.27 22.92 12.99
N VAL A 61 -15.69 21.84 12.50
CA VAL A 61 -14.84 21.82 11.31
C VAL A 61 -15.39 20.84 10.28
N THR A 62 -14.94 20.91 9.03
CA THR A 62 -15.38 19.95 8.00
C THR A 62 -14.80 18.55 8.24
N LYS A 63 -15.46 17.51 7.71
CA LYS A 63 -14.98 16.11 7.80
C LYS A 63 -13.57 15.95 7.22
N ASP A 64 -13.32 16.60 6.08
CA ASP A 64 -12.00 16.59 5.42
C ASP A 64 -10.92 17.19 6.33
N GLN A 65 -11.23 18.27 7.06
CA GLN A 65 -10.32 18.83 8.07
C GLN A 65 -10.10 17.87 9.23
N VAL A 66 -11.13 17.16 9.72
CA VAL A 66 -10.93 16.14 10.78
C VAL A 66 -10.01 15.04 10.29
N TRP A 67 -10.21 14.53 9.08
CA TRP A 67 -9.37 13.48 8.50
C TRP A 67 -7.93 13.93 8.27
N GLU A 68 -7.73 15.17 7.84
CA GLU A 68 -6.41 15.77 7.66
C GLU A 68 -5.69 15.96 9.01
N MET A 69 -6.40 16.48 10.03
CA MET A 69 -5.88 16.56 11.40
C MET A 69 -5.53 15.18 11.96
N TYR A 70 -6.39 14.20 11.75
CA TYR A 70 -6.17 12.81 12.13
C TYR A 70 -4.93 12.23 11.45
N GLY A 71 -4.74 12.45 10.15
CA GLY A 71 -3.57 11.95 9.43
C GLY A 71 -2.25 12.50 10.00
N ALA A 72 -2.20 13.79 10.34
CA ALA A 72 -1.03 14.38 10.97
C ALA A 72 -0.81 13.83 12.40
N PHE A 73 -1.87 13.78 13.19
CA PHE A 73 -1.80 13.24 14.55
C PHE A 73 -1.42 11.75 14.57
N LEU A 74 -1.86 10.96 13.59
CA LEU A 74 -1.53 9.55 13.47
C LEU A 74 -0.02 9.33 13.44
N ILE A 75 0.71 10.12 12.66
CA ILE A 75 2.18 10.04 12.61
C ILE A 75 2.81 10.44 13.93
N THR A 76 2.34 11.53 14.53
CA THR A 76 2.82 11.98 15.84
C THR A 76 2.63 10.90 16.90
N TYR A 77 1.41 10.38 17.00
CA TYR A 77 1.02 9.37 17.98
C TYR A 77 1.72 8.03 17.75
N SER A 78 1.81 7.55 16.51
CA SER A 78 2.52 6.31 16.16
C SER A 78 4.00 6.38 16.56
N MET A 79 4.67 7.51 16.30
CA MET A 79 6.07 7.70 16.69
C MET A 79 6.23 7.71 18.22
N GLU A 80 5.32 8.36 18.96
CA GLU A 80 5.33 8.40 20.43
C GLU A 80 5.15 7.02 21.09
N ILE A 81 4.33 6.15 20.50
CA ILE A 81 4.05 4.81 21.06
C ILE A 81 5.06 3.73 20.63
N GLY A 82 6.17 4.14 19.99
CA GLY A 82 7.32 3.26 19.73
C GLY A 82 7.59 2.92 18.26
N TRP A 83 6.89 3.55 17.29
CA TRP A 83 7.15 3.32 15.86
C TRP A 83 8.15 4.32 15.24
N ASP A 84 8.74 5.22 16.04
CA ASP A 84 9.66 6.27 15.57
C ASP A 84 10.82 5.72 14.73
N GLU A 85 11.56 4.75 15.26
CA GLU A 85 12.71 4.15 14.57
C GLU A 85 12.29 3.46 13.26
N LEU A 86 11.14 2.79 13.22
CA LEU A 86 10.65 2.16 12.00
C LEU A 86 10.32 3.22 10.94
N VAL A 87 9.54 4.24 11.31
CA VAL A 87 9.13 5.31 10.39
C VAL A 87 10.36 6.02 9.80
N ARG A 88 11.39 6.30 10.61
CA ARG A 88 12.63 6.96 10.17
C ARG A 88 13.54 6.07 9.32
N SER A 89 13.45 4.74 9.46
CA SER A 89 14.31 3.80 8.75
C SER A 89 13.74 3.32 7.42
N MET A 90 12.49 3.67 7.08
CA MET A 90 11.85 3.26 5.82
C MET A 90 12.59 3.75 4.57
N SER A 91 13.15 4.96 4.60
CA SER A 91 13.84 5.53 3.44
C SER A 91 14.66 6.76 3.82
N PRO A 92 15.77 7.07 3.10
CA PRO A 92 16.52 8.30 3.29
C PRO A 92 15.82 9.56 2.76
N ASN A 93 14.76 9.44 1.95
CA ASN A 93 14.06 10.58 1.35
C ASN A 93 12.54 10.37 1.28
N LEU A 94 11.79 11.43 0.97
CA LEU A 94 10.33 11.40 0.99
C LEU A 94 9.76 10.48 -0.11
N LYS A 95 10.30 10.52 -1.34
CA LYS A 95 9.82 9.66 -2.43
C LYS A 95 9.92 8.18 -2.04
N GLY A 96 11.09 7.75 -1.58
CA GLY A 96 11.31 6.37 -1.17
C GLY A 96 10.48 5.99 0.05
N PHE A 97 10.20 6.92 0.97
CA PHE A 97 9.25 6.67 2.06
C PHE A 97 7.85 6.34 1.50
N LEU A 98 7.36 7.13 0.55
CA LEU A 98 6.06 6.92 -0.10
C LEU A 98 6.02 5.59 -0.88
N ASP A 99 7.10 5.24 -1.56
CA ASP A 99 7.22 3.95 -2.28
C ASP A 99 7.20 2.74 -1.33
N ASN A 100 7.60 2.91 -0.07
CA ASN A 100 7.63 1.83 0.93
C ASN A 100 6.35 1.71 1.77
N LEU A 101 5.33 2.56 1.58
CA LEU A 101 4.09 2.53 2.38
C LEU A 101 3.31 1.22 2.23
N ASP A 102 3.27 0.63 1.04
CA ASP A 102 2.60 -0.64 0.79
C ASP A 102 3.28 -1.79 1.55
N SER A 103 4.62 -1.80 1.56
CA SER A 103 5.43 -2.75 2.34
C SER A 103 5.21 -2.60 3.85
N LEU A 104 5.14 -1.36 4.36
CA LEU A 104 4.82 -1.10 5.75
C LEU A 104 3.42 -1.63 6.10
N HIS A 105 2.41 -1.33 5.28
CA HIS A 105 1.05 -1.82 5.49
C HIS A 105 0.99 -3.35 5.48
N TYR A 106 1.72 -4.00 4.57
CA TYR A 106 1.84 -5.45 4.54
C TYR A 106 2.44 -6.00 5.84
N PHE A 107 3.54 -5.41 6.32
CA PHE A 107 4.19 -5.80 7.56
C PHE A 107 3.26 -5.66 8.78
N ILE A 108 2.59 -4.51 8.91
CA ILE A 108 1.64 -4.25 9.99
C ILE A 108 0.49 -5.27 9.97
N ASP A 109 -0.06 -5.55 8.79
CA ASP A 109 -1.15 -6.52 8.63
C ASP A 109 -0.71 -7.95 9.00
N HIS A 110 0.37 -8.44 8.40
CA HIS A 110 0.68 -9.88 8.42
C HIS A 110 1.61 -10.30 9.54
N VAL A 111 2.51 -9.40 9.95
CA VAL A 111 3.54 -9.73 10.93
C VAL A 111 3.09 -9.30 12.32
N VAL A 112 2.58 -8.08 12.44
CA VAL A 112 2.29 -7.46 13.74
C VAL A 112 0.91 -7.83 14.26
N TYR A 113 -0.15 -7.51 13.52
CA TYR A 113 -1.53 -7.68 14.03
C TYR A 113 -2.24 -8.94 13.55
N LYS A 114 -1.85 -9.50 12.40
CA LYS A 114 -2.54 -10.64 11.74
C LYS A 114 -4.05 -10.39 11.61
N ALA A 115 -4.41 -9.16 11.25
CA ALA A 115 -5.77 -8.64 11.36
C ALA A 115 -6.53 -8.56 10.02
N ASN A 116 -5.91 -9.01 8.91
CA ASN A 116 -6.45 -8.89 7.55
C ASN A 116 -6.87 -7.45 7.22
N LEU A 117 -6.00 -6.50 7.57
CA LEU A 117 -6.14 -5.08 7.30
C LEU A 117 -6.29 -4.85 5.79
N ARG A 118 -7.30 -4.06 5.44
CA ARG A 118 -7.48 -3.57 4.07
C ARG A 118 -6.76 -2.23 3.91
N GLY A 119 -5.44 -2.28 3.77
CA GLY A 119 -4.61 -1.08 3.54
C GLY A 119 -4.90 -0.44 2.17
N PRO A 120 -4.65 0.86 2.03
CA PRO A 120 -4.54 1.50 0.72
C PRO A 120 -3.21 1.13 0.03
N SER A 121 -3.09 1.50 -1.24
CA SER A 121 -1.85 1.38 -2.01
C SER A 121 -1.38 2.73 -2.54
N PHE A 122 -0.07 2.85 -2.71
CA PHE A 122 0.62 4.07 -3.10
C PHE A 122 1.61 3.82 -4.24
N ARG A 123 1.58 4.71 -5.24
CA ARG A 123 2.60 4.79 -6.30
C ARG A 123 3.09 6.22 -6.40
N CYS A 124 4.39 6.42 -6.36
CA CYS A 124 4.99 7.76 -6.42
C CYS A 124 5.83 7.92 -7.69
N GLU A 125 5.47 8.91 -8.49
CA GLU A 125 6.19 9.27 -9.72
C GLU A 125 6.90 10.61 -9.52
N GLU A 126 8.11 10.76 -10.04
CA GLU A 126 8.81 12.05 -10.08
C GLU A 126 8.65 12.64 -11.46
N ASN A 127 8.27 13.93 -11.52
CA ASN A 127 8.14 14.63 -12.79
C ASN A 127 9.49 15.29 -13.19
N SER A 128 9.56 15.83 -14.41
CA SER A 128 10.76 16.51 -14.90
C SER A 128 11.16 17.77 -14.12
N GLU A 129 10.24 18.31 -13.29
CA GLU A 129 10.51 19.47 -12.43
C GLU A 129 11.04 19.06 -11.04
N GLY A 130 11.14 17.75 -10.74
CA GLY A 130 11.54 17.24 -9.43
C GLY A 130 10.41 17.22 -8.39
N ASP A 131 9.17 17.54 -8.79
CA ASP A 131 7.99 17.37 -7.95
C ASP A 131 7.54 15.91 -7.95
N LEU A 132 6.76 15.53 -6.94
CA LEU A 132 6.18 14.19 -6.84
C LEU A 132 4.70 14.17 -7.21
N LEU A 133 4.30 13.16 -7.98
CA LEU A 133 2.93 12.76 -8.22
C LEU A 133 2.64 11.49 -7.42
N LEU A 134 1.88 11.63 -6.34
CA LEU A 134 1.48 10.51 -5.49
C LEU A 134 0.10 10.01 -5.89
N HIS A 135 0.05 8.78 -6.37
CA HIS A 135 -1.17 8.04 -6.65
C HIS A 135 -1.58 7.26 -5.39
N TYR A 136 -2.80 7.49 -4.93
CA TYR A 136 -3.41 6.82 -3.78
C TYR A 136 -4.62 6.01 -4.24
N PHE A 137 -4.60 4.71 -3.98
CA PHE A 137 -5.68 3.79 -4.30
C PHE A 137 -6.30 3.24 -3.01
N THR A 138 -7.62 3.27 -2.90
CA THR A 138 -8.32 2.78 -1.71
C THR A 138 -9.67 2.17 -2.04
N GLY A 139 -10.03 1.10 -1.32
CA GLY A 139 -11.39 0.56 -1.32
C GLY A 139 -12.36 1.29 -0.40
N ARG A 140 -11.92 2.37 0.27
CA ARG A 140 -12.70 3.17 1.23
C ARG A 140 -12.78 4.63 0.77
N PRO A 141 -13.82 5.00 0.02
CA PRO A 141 -13.94 6.32 -0.57
C PRO A 141 -14.01 7.44 0.47
N GLY A 142 -13.35 8.57 0.19
CA GLY A 142 -13.40 9.78 1.01
C GLY A 142 -12.35 9.88 2.11
N LEU A 143 -11.44 8.90 2.22
CA LEU A 143 -10.36 8.91 3.22
C LEU A 143 -9.06 9.58 2.75
N TYR A 144 -9.03 10.07 1.52
CA TYR A 144 -7.87 10.76 0.93
C TYR A 144 -7.31 11.95 1.76
N PRO A 145 -8.10 12.70 2.58
CA PRO A 145 -7.51 13.77 3.40
C PRO A 145 -6.57 13.25 4.49
N ILE A 146 -6.70 11.98 4.91
CA ILE A 146 -5.76 11.35 5.84
C ILE A 146 -4.34 11.36 5.24
N VAL A 147 -4.23 11.03 3.95
CA VAL A 147 -2.95 11.05 3.21
C VAL A 147 -2.34 12.45 3.27
N LYS A 148 -3.16 13.50 3.16
CA LYS A 148 -2.67 14.88 3.26
C LYS A 148 -2.07 15.20 4.61
N GLY A 149 -2.68 14.74 5.70
CA GLY A 149 -2.14 14.90 7.05
C GLY A 149 -0.85 14.11 7.24
N VAL A 150 -0.87 12.83 6.86
CA VAL A 150 0.27 11.90 7.01
C VAL A 150 1.50 12.42 6.27
N VAL A 151 1.36 12.75 4.98
CA VAL A 151 2.49 13.11 4.14
C VAL A 151 3.12 14.43 4.59
N ARG A 152 2.30 15.42 5.00
CA ARG A 152 2.83 16.68 5.54
C ARG A 152 3.55 16.49 6.86
N GLU A 153 2.99 15.69 7.77
CA GLU A 153 3.62 15.47 9.07
C GLU A 153 4.94 14.69 8.93
N VAL A 154 4.98 13.66 8.07
CA VAL A 154 6.21 12.92 7.79
C VAL A 154 7.26 13.82 7.14
N ALA A 155 6.89 14.58 6.10
CA ALA A 155 7.80 15.51 5.44
C ALA A 155 8.48 16.45 6.45
N LYS A 156 7.68 17.05 7.34
CA LYS A 156 8.17 17.96 8.36
C LYS A 156 8.99 17.27 9.45
N ARG A 157 8.50 16.17 10.02
CA ARG A 157 9.03 15.58 11.27
C ARG A 157 10.15 14.57 11.05
N VAL A 158 10.18 13.94 9.88
CA VAL A 158 11.17 12.93 9.50
C VAL A 158 12.23 13.53 8.60
N PHE A 159 11.84 14.36 7.63
CA PHE A 159 12.73 14.86 6.59
C PHE A 159 13.06 16.35 6.69
N ASP A 160 12.48 17.08 7.65
CA ASP A 160 12.64 18.54 7.79
C ASP A 160 12.28 19.32 6.52
N LEU A 161 11.23 18.87 5.82
CA LEU A 161 10.74 19.46 4.58
C LEU A 161 9.39 20.15 4.79
N ASP A 162 9.30 21.39 4.30
CA ASP A 162 8.03 22.10 4.15
C ASP A 162 7.47 21.86 2.75
N ILE A 163 6.35 21.16 2.65
CA ILE A 163 5.74 20.78 1.37
C ILE A 163 4.36 21.40 1.18
N ASN A 164 4.03 21.70 -0.08
CA ASN A 164 2.67 21.94 -0.53
C ASN A 164 2.10 20.68 -1.17
N LEU A 165 0.89 20.29 -0.76
CA LEU A 165 0.22 19.08 -1.23
C LEU A 165 -1.18 19.41 -1.74
N VAL A 166 -1.41 19.19 -3.03
CA VAL A 166 -2.65 19.56 -3.73
C VAL A 166 -3.22 18.34 -4.46
N VAL A 167 -4.54 18.14 -4.39
CA VAL A 167 -5.23 17.11 -5.18
C VAL A 167 -5.31 17.57 -6.63
N GLN A 168 -4.75 16.81 -7.56
CA GLN A 168 -4.84 17.06 -9.01
C GLN A 168 -6.00 16.30 -9.66
N GLY A 169 -6.31 15.11 -9.18
CA GLY A 169 -7.32 14.26 -9.78
C GLY A 169 -7.95 13.32 -8.77
N ARG A 170 -9.23 13.00 -8.99
CA ARG A 170 -9.99 12.03 -8.20
C ARG A 170 -10.94 11.28 -9.12
N THR A 171 -10.85 9.96 -9.09
CA THR A 171 -11.74 9.06 -9.83
C THR A 171 -12.26 7.97 -8.90
N GLN A 172 -13.46 7.49 -9.18
CA GLN A 172 -14.05 6.34 -8.50
C GLN A 172 -14.51 5.36 -9.57
N ARG A 173 -14.12 4.10 -9.43
CA ARG A 173 -14.52 3.02 -10.34
C ARG A 173 -15.07 1.85 -9.55
N SER A 174 -15.98 1.13 -10.20
CA SER A 174 -16.48 -0.13 -9.69
C SER A 174 -15.64 -1.26 -10.26
N VAL A 175 -15.07 -2.09 -9.39
CA VAL A 175 -14.20 -3.21 -9.77
C VAL A 175 -14.91 -4.51 -9.43
N HIS A 176 -15.11 -5.35 -10.43
CA HIS A 176 -15.70 -6.67 -10.25
C HIS A 176 -14.62 -7.65 -9.77
N MET A 177 -14.77 -8.17 -8.56
CA MET A 177 -13.89 -9.19 -7.98
C MET A 177 -14.62 -10.53 -7.91
N ASN A 178 -13.88 -11.61 -7.71
CA ASN A 178 -14.45 -12.96 -7.47
C ASN A 178 -15.42 -13.00 -6.26
N ASN A 179 -15.28 -12.06 -5.33
CA ASN A 179 -16.10 -11.95 -4.11
C ASN A 179 -17.16 -10.84 -4.16
N GLY A 180 -17.44 -10.30 -5.36
CA GLY A 180 -18.44 -9.27 -5.59
C GLY A 180 -17.85 -7.95 -6.10
N GLU A 181 -18.72 -6.97 -6.26
CA GLU A 181 -18.37 -5.65 -6.76
C GLU A 181 -17.83 -4.75 -5.62
N ARG A 182 -16.72 -4.06 -5.87
CA ARG A 182 -16.10 -3.15 -4.91
C ARG A 182 -15.85 -1.79 -5.52
N VAL A 183 -16.07 -0.74 -4.75
CA VAL A 183 -15.68 0.62 -5.15
C VAL A 183 -14.19 0.80 -4.88
N GLU A 184 -13.47 1.30 -5.86
CA GLU A 184 -12.10 1.75 -5.75
C GLU A 184 -12.05 3.25 -6.05
N GLU A 185 -11.43 4.00 -5.15
CA GLU A 185 -11.14 5.42 -5.33
C GLU A 185 -9.64 5.59 -5.62
N HIS A 186 -9.33 6.36 -6.66
CA HIS A 186 -7.98 6.76 -7.02
C HIS A 186 -7.87 8.29 -6.91
N VAL A 187 -6.90 8.76 -6.12
CA VAL A 187 -6.61 10.17 -5.94
C VAL A 187 -5.16 10.44 -6.31
N VAL A 188 -4.92 11.48 -7.12
CA VAL A 188 -3.59 11.93 -7.50
C VAL A 188 -3.28 13.22 -6.75
N PHE A 189 -2.18 13.22 -6.01
CA PHE A 189 -1.66 14.40 -5.31
C PHE A 189 -0.39 14.91 -5.99
N LEU A 190 -0.28 16.21 -6.14
CA LEU A 190 0.97 16.90 -6.46
C LEU A 190 1.63 17.36 -5.18
N ILE A 191 2.89 16.96 -4.99
CA ILE A 191 3.74 17.34 -3.88
C ILE A 191 4.84 18.26 -4.40
N LYS A 192 4.91 19.48 -3.87
CA LYS A 192 5.97 20.44 -4.17
C LYS A 192 6.70 20.84 -2.90
N ASN A 193 8.01 21.00 -2.96
CA ASN A 193 8.76 21.59 -1.86
C ASN A 193 8.56 23.12 -1.85
N ILE A 194 8.28 23.69 -0.68
CA ILE A 194 8.13 25.15 -0.52
C ILE A 194 9.50 25.84 -0.47
N GLY A 195 10.53 25.13 0.00
CA GLY A 195 11.90 25.66 0.15
C GLY A 195 12.70 25.78 -1.16
N GLU A 196 12.23 25.19 -2.26
CA GLU A 196 12.87 25.29 -3.57
C GLU A 196 12.52 26.63 -4.24
N SER A 197 13.18 27.71 -3.78
CA SER A 197 13.41 28.85 -4.67
C SER A 197 14.34 28.38 -5.78
N ARG A 198 13.80 28.21 -6.99
CA ARG A 198 14.55 27.87 -8.22
C ARG A 198 15.89 28.60 -8.26
N ARG A 199 16.98 27.92 -7.89
CA ARG A 199 18.33 28.39 -8.19
C ARG A 199 18.62 27.90 -9.60
N ASP A 200 18.28 28.72 -10.59
CA ASP A 200 18.58 28.52 -12.01
C ASP A 200 20.10 28.55 -12.33
N SER A 201 20.98 28.17 -11.41
CA SER A 201 22.41 28.48 -11.54
C SER A 201 23.43 27.49 -11.02
N ASP A 202 23.09 26.22 -10.76
CA ASP A 202 24.14 25.18 -10.66
C ASP A 202 23.57 23.83 -11.08
N GLY A 203 24.26 23.15 -12.00
CA GLY A 203 23.81 21.95 -12.71
C GLY A 203 23.67 20.67 -11.86
N SER A 204 23.37 20.79 -10.57
CA SER A 204 22.99 19.67 -9.69
C SER A 204 21.47 19.65 -9.49
N HIS A 205 20.76 18.99 -10.40
CA HIS A 205 19.29 18.82 -10.39
C HIS A 205 18.82 17.75 -9.39
N ALA A 206 19.31 17.75 -8.15
CA ALA A 206 18.80 16.82 -7.13
C ALA A 206 17.63 17.46 -6.38
N SER A 207 16.41 17.00 -6.64
CA SER A 207 15.21 17.40 -5.87
C SER A 207 15.39 17.02 -4.40
N LEU A 208 15.07 17.91 -3.46
CA LEU A 208 15.14 17.60 -2.02
C LEU A 208 14.17 16.47 -1.63
N LEU A 209 13.16 16.21 -2.47
CA LEU A 209 12.20 15.13 -2.28
C LEU A 209 12.79 13.75 -2.60
N THR A 210 13.87 13.71 -3.40
CA THR A 210 14.54 12.50 -3.88
C THR A 210 16.02 12.40 -3.49
N SER A 211 16.62 13.47 -3.00
CA SER A 211 18.03 13.50 -2.58
C SER A 211 18.28 12.53 -1.42
N SER A 212 19.26 11.65 -1.59
CA SER A 212 19.83 10.84 -0.51
C SER A 212 21.18 11.41 -0.11
N ASN A 213 21.47 11.55 1.19
CA ASN A 213 22.78 12.00 1.69
C ASN A 213 23.90 10.93 1.54
N SER A 214 23.75 10.01 0.58
CA SER A 214 24.74 8.96 0.34
C SER A 214 25.93 9.53 -0.43
N ASN A 215 27.06 9.72 0.26
CA ASN A 215 28.38 10.03 -0.33
C ASN A 215 28.97 8.87 -1.18
N PHE A 216 28.14 7.98 -1.72
CA PHE A 216 28.59 6.93 -2.60
C PHE A 216 28.61 7.47 -4.03
N PRO A 217 29.74 7.42 -4.74
CA PRO A 217 29.74 7.70 -6.18
C PRO A 217 28.77 6.72 -6.83
N GLU A 218 27.78 7.23 -7.58
CA GLU A 218 27.00 6.41 -8.51
C GLU A 218 27.97 5.86 -9.56
N ILE A 219 28.43 4.62 -9.35
CA ILE A 219 29.17 3.88 -10.37
C ILE A 219 28.11 3.33 -11.33
N LEU A 220 27.65 4.17 -12.25
CA LEU A 220 26.85 3.76 -13.40
C LEU A 220 27.81 3.21 -14.46
N ASP A 221 28.29 1.99 -14.23
CA ASP A 221 29.00 1.25 -15.26
C ASP A 221 28.00 0.37 -16.03
N ASP A 222 27.42 0.94 -17.09
CA ASP A 222 26.48 0.25 -17.99
C ASP A 222 27.12 -0.92 -18.75
N THR A 223 28.42 -1.18 -18.57
CA THR A 223 29.11 -2.33 -19.16
C THR A 223 28.98 -3.62 -18.35
N LEU A 224 28.58 -3.54 -17.08
CA LEU A 224 28.36 -4.71 -16.23
C LEU A 224 27.03 -5.39 -16.59
N GLN A 225 27.10 -6.32 -17.54
CA GLN A 225 25.96 -7.12 -17.96
C GLN A 225 25.98 -8.50 -17.29
N MET A 226 24.80 -8.95 -16.86
CA MET A 226 24.58 -10.30 -16.37
C MET A 226 23.99 -11.16 -17.48
N SER A 227 24.53 -12.35 -17.68
CA SER A 227 23.94 -13.29 -18.63
C SER A 227 22.59 -13.82 -18.12
N LEU A 228 21.76 -14.28 -19.05
CA LEU A 228 20.48 -14.90 -18.70
C LEU A 228 20.62 -16.12 -17.76
N ASP A 229 21.70 -16.89 -17.96
CA ASP A 229 22.01 -18.06 -17.15
C ASP A 229 22.42 -17.67 -15.73
N ASP A 230 23.27 -16.65 -15.59
CA ASP A 230 23.66 -16.11 -14.29
C ASP A 230 22.47 -15.56 -13.52
N PHE A 231 21.60 -14.79 -14.18
CA PHE A 231 20.37 -14.28 -13.57
C PHE A 231 19.46 -15.42 -13.08
N SER A 232 19.28 -16.45 -13.90
CA SER A 232 18.42 -17.59 -13.56
C SER A 232 18.97 -18.43 -12.42
N ARG A 233 20.30 -18.53 -12.30
CA ARG A 233 20.97 -19.18 -11.17
C ARG A 233 20.91 -18.33 -9.89
N ALA A 234 21.03 -17.01 -10.01
CA ALA A 234 20.98 -16.09 -8.88
C ALA A 234 19.56 -15.97 -8.29
N LEU A 235 18.54 -15.98 -9.15
CA LEU A 235 17.13 -15.87 -8.77
C LEU A 235 16.37 -17.11 -9.23
N PRO A 236 16.52 -18.26 -8.56
CA PRO A 236 15.92 -19.52 -9.01
C PRO A 236 14.39 -19.52 -9.07
N TYR A 237 13.74 -18.69 -8.24
CA TYR A 237 12.30 -18.51 -8.18
C TYR A 237 11.91 -17.16 -8.78
N HIS A 238 11.88 -17.06 -10.11
CA HIS A 238 11.44 -15.87 -10.82
C HIS A 238 10.55 -16.26 -12.02
N PHE A 239 9.77 -15.30 -12.50
CA PHE A 239 9.17 -15.38 -13.82
C PHE A 239 9.08 -13.98 -14.43
N VAL A 240 9.06 -13.93 -15.75
CA VAL A 240 8.92 -12.71 -16.56
C VAL A 240 7.68 -12.87 -17.41
N ILE A 241 6.85 -11.84 -17.49
CA ILE A 241 5.65 -11.79 -18.31
C ILE A 241 5.68 -10.61 -19.27
N ASP A 242 4.98 -10.73 -20.38
CA ASP A 242 4.73 -9.63 -21.32
C ASP A 242 3.52 -8.77 -20.91
N GLU A 243 3.26 -7.70 -21.67
CA GLU A 243 2.11 -6.79 -21.48
C GLU A 243 0.74 -7.50 -21.58
N SER A 244 0.69 -8.69 -22.19
CA SER A 244 -0.52 -9.53 -22.26
C SER A 244 -0.62 -10.53 -21.11
N CYS A 245 0.21 -10.37 -20.07
CA CYS A 245 0.33 -11.28 -18.93
C CYS A 245 0.62 -12.73 -19.32
N LYS A 246 1.41 -12.93 -20.39
CA LYS A 246 1.89 -14.26 -20.80
C LYS A 246 3.32 -14.47 -20.39
N LEU A 247 3.63 -15.68 -19.97
CA LEU A 247 4.96 -16.08 -19.54
C LEU A 247 5.97 -15.92 -20.69
N VAL A 248 7.07 -15.23 -20.43
CA VAL A 248 8.22 -15.10 -21.34
C VAL A 248 9.35 -16.02 -20.88
N GLN A 249 9.61 -16.04 -19.57
CA GLN A 249 10.70 -16.78 -18.96
C GLN A 249 10.34 -17.17 -17.52
N CYS A 250 10.93 -18.26 -17.03
CA CYS A 250 10.86 -18.65 -15.61
C CYS A 250 12.18 -19.23 -15.13
N GLY A 251 12.43 -19.12 -13.82
CA GLY A 251 13.57 -19.74 -13.15
C GLY A 251 13.48 -21.27 -13.10
N SER A 252 14.63 -21.91 -12.97
CA SER A 252 14.75 -23.37 -13.01
C SER A 252 13.97 -24.05 -11.89
N GLU A 253 13.97 -23.49 -10.69
CA GLU A 253 13.34 -24.12 -9.51
C GLU A 253 11.81 -24.12 -9.57
N LEU A 254 11.19 -23.29 -10.41
CA LEU A 254 9.73 -23.35 -10.61
C LEU A 254 9.28 -24.67 -11.26
N HIS A 255 10.13 -25.32 -12.06
CA HIS A 255 9.82 -26.62 -12.68
C HIS A 255 9.65 -27.74 -11.64
N ASN A 256 10.21 -27.58 -10.44
CA ASN A 256 10.04 -28.54 -9.34
C ASN A 256 8.63 -28.47 -8.72
N HIS A 257 7.93 -27.34 -8.90
CA HIS A 257 6.64 -27.06 -8.24
C HIS A 257 5.47 -26.85 -9.20
N ILE A 258 5.73 -26.71 -10.51
CA ILE A 258 4.72 -26.39 -11.52
C ILE A 258 4.93 -27.32 -12.73
N PRO A 259 3.87 -27.94 -13.27
CA PRO A 259 3.99 -28.78 -14.47
C PRO A 259 4.62 -28.04 -15.65
N ASN A 260 5.56 -28.71 -16.34
CA ASN A 260 6.29 -28.14 -17.50
C ASN A 260 5.36 -27.65 -18.63
N GLU A 261 4.18 -28.26 -18.78
CA GLU A 261 3.15 -27.84 -19.74
C GLU A 261 2.64 -26.41 -19.49
N LEU A 262 2.64 -25.98 -18.22
CA LEU A 262 2.19 -24.65 -17.80
C LEU A 262 3.33 -23.62 -17.81
N LEU A 263 4.59 -24.05 -17.81
CA LEU A 263 5.77 -23.17 -17.84
C LEU A 263 6.28 -22.88 -19.27
N GLN A 264 5.49 -23.20 -20.29
CA GLN A 264 5.85 -22.88 -21.66
C GLN A 264 5.70 -21.37 -21.94
N PRO A 265 6.63 -20.74 -22.66
CA PRO A 265 6.47 -19.37 -23.14
C PRO A 265 5.14 -19.17 -23.88
N GLY A 266 4.48 -18.04 -23.63
CA GLY A 266 3.14 -17.73 -24.13
C GLY A 266 2.00 -18.21 -23.23
N THR A 267 2.27 -18.99 -22.17
CA THR A 267 1.22 -19.43 -21.24
C THR A 267 0.67 -18.24 -20.44
N PRO A 268 -0.65 -17.99 -20.42
CA PRO A 268 -1.23 -16.95 -19.59
C PRO A 268 -0.95 -17.21 -18.10
N ILE A 269 -0.45 -16.20 -17.38
CA ILE A 269 -0.05 -16.33 -15.97
C ILE A 269 -1.23 -16.78 -15.08
N LEU A 270 -2.45 -16.38 -15.44
CA LEU A 270 -3.71 -16.77 -14.79
C LEU A 270 -4.02 -18.28 -14.87
N ARG A 271 -3.40 -19.03 -15.79
CA ARG A 271 -3.50 -20.49 -15.82
C ARG A 271 -2.60 -21.15 -14.78
N ILE A 272 -1.52 -20.47 -14.41
CA ILE A 272 -0.47 -20.98 -13.54
C ILE A 272 -0.75 -20.59 -12.09
N PHE A 273 -1.05 -19.31 -11.87
CA PHE A 273 -1.18 -18.71 -10.56
C PHE A 273 -2.57 -18.14 -10.30
N GLU A 274 -2.91 -18.12 -9.02
CA GLU A 274 -3.98 -17.33 -8.43
C GLU A 274 -3.36 -16.25 -7.56
N ILE A 275 -3.86 -15.02 -7.67
CA ILE A 275 -3.38 -13.92 -6.84
C ILE A 275 -4.06 -13.97 -5.48
N ASN A 276 -3.26 -14.13 -4.42
CA ASN A 276 -3.74 -14.02 -3.05
C ASN A 276 -3.68 -12.57 -2.58
N ARG A 277 -2.63 -11.83 -2.96
CA ARG A 277 -2.47 -10.40 -2.64
C ARG A 277 -1.70 -9.65 -3.72
N PRO A 278 -1.96 -8.35 -3.91
CA PRO A 278 -3.16 -7.63 -3.44
C PRO A 278 -4.44 -8.21 -4.08
N GLN A 279 -5.62 -7.89 -3.51
CA GLN A 279 -6.91 -8.42 -3.99
C GLN A 279 -7.39 -7.60 -5.19
N ILE A 280 -6.68 -7.71 -6.31
CA ILE A 280 -6.92 -7.01 -7.58
C ILE A 280 -7.01 -8.01 -8.74
N PRO A 281 -7.65 -7.66 -9.87
CA PRO A 281 -7.52 -8.42 -11.10
C PRO A 281 -6.05 -8.49 -11.54
N LEU A 282 -5.60 -9.68 -11.93
CA LEU A 282 -4.22 -9.89 -12.38
C LEU A 282 -4.10 -9.60 -13.89
N ASP A 283 -4.10 -8.31 -14.22
CA ASP A 283 -3.78 -7.77 -15.54
C ASP A 283 -2.61 -6.78 -15.46
N PHE A 284 -2.02 -6.47 -16.61
CA PHE A 284 -0.77 -5.71 -16.67
C PHE A 284 -0.94 -4.28 -16.12
N GLU A 285 -2.05 -3.62 -16.45
CA GLU A 285 -2.33 -2.26 -15.98
C GLU A 285 -2.44 -2.22 -14.46
N ASN A 286 -3.16 -3.17 -13.86
CA ASN A 286 -3.26 -3.28 -12.41
C ASN A 286 -1.92 -3.65 -11.76
N ILE A 287 -1.11 -4.53 -12.35
CA ILE A 287 0.24 -4.80 -11.82
C ILE A 287 1.07 -3.51 -11.79
N CYS A 288 1.04 -2.69 -12.84
CA CYS A 288 1.75 -1.40 -12.89
C CYS A 288 1.17 -0.35 -11.94
N ASN A 289 -0.15 -0.35 -11.71
CA ASN A 289 -0.79 0.56 -10.76
C ASN A 289 -0.45 0.23 -9.30
N PHE A 290 -0.26 -1.06 -9.01
CA PHE A 290 0.05 -1.57 -7.67
C PHE A 290 1.50 -2.07 -7.55
N ILE A 291 2.44 -1.48 -8.31
CA ILE A 291 3.81 -1.99 -8.45
C ILE A 291 4.58 -2.11 -7.12
N ASN A 292 4.29 -1.22 -6.16
CA ASN A 292 4.92 -1.21 -4.83
C ASN A 292 4.27 -2.22 -3.86
N ALA A 293 3.14 -2.81 -4.23
CA ALA A 293 2.45 -3.78 -3.39
C ALA A 293 3.21 -5.11 -3.33
N VAL A 294 3.12 -5.80 -2.19
CA VAL A 294 3.64 -7.15 -2.04
C VAL A 294 2.70 -8.13 -2.73
N PHE A 295 3.11 -8.62 -3.90
CA PHE A 295 2.38 -9.65 -4.64
C PHE A 295 2.63 -11.03 -4.03
N VAL A 296 1.55 -11.70 -3.64
CA VAL A 296 1.58 -13.10 -3.17
C VAL A 296 0.76 -13.93 -4.13
N LEU A 297 1.43 -14.80 -4.88
CA LEU A 297 0.82 -15.69 -5.86
C LEU A 297 0.82 -17.12 -5.36
N GLN A 298 -0.26 -17.84 -5.61
CA GLN A 298 -0.42 -19.25 -5.29
C GLN A 298 -0.53 -20.08 -6.57
N VAL A 299 0.24 -21.16 -6.65
CA VAL A 299 0.13 -22.11 -7.77
C VAL A 299 -1.21 -22.82 -7.71
N LYS A 300 -1.99 -22.76 -8.80
CA LYS A 300 -3.32 -23.40 -8.89
C LYS A 300 -3.23 -24.92 -8.84
N THR A 301 -2.27 -25.49 -9.58
CA THR A 301 -2.09 -26.94 -9.71
C THR A 301 -0.67 -27.32 -9.32
N SER A 302 -0.50 -27.78 -8.07
CA SER A 302 0.75 -28.41 -7.65
C SER A 302 0.88 -29.81 -8.27
N PRO A 303 2.08 -30.26 -8.68
CA PRO A 303 2.37 -31.62 -9.10
C PRO A 303 1.88 -32.68 -8.10
N LEU A 304 1.84 -32.35 -6.79
CA LEU A 304 1.28 -33.21 -5.75
C LEU A 304 -0.23 -33.35 -5.88
N LYS A 305 -0.96 -32.25 -6.14
CA LYS A 305 -2.40 -32.28 -6.42
C LYS A 305 -2.70 -33.00 -7.74
N LYS A 306 -1.88 -32.79 -8.79
CA LYS A 306 -2.02 -33.51 -10.07
C LYS A 306 -1.83 -35.02 -9.88
N LYS A 307 -0.76 -35.45 -9.17
CA LYS A 307 -0.55 -36.87 -8.83
C LYS A 307 -1.69 -37.48 -8.01
N LEU A 308 -2.28 -36.74 -7.08
CA LEU A 308 -3.44 -37.19 -6.32
C LEU A 308 -4.68 -37.35 -7.22
N MET A 309 -4.97 -36.36 -8.07
CA MET A 309 -6.11 -36.40 -9.01
C MET A 309 -5.95 -37.51 -10.06
N ASP A 310 -4.75 -37.69 -10.59
CA ASP A 310 -4.44 -38.76 -11.55
C ASP A 310 -4.55 -40.14 -10.89
N ALA A 311 -4.15 -40.28 -9.61
CA ALA A 311 -4.31 -41.52 -8.85
C ALA A 311 -5.79 -41.84 -8.55
N MET A 312 -6.59 -40.84 -8.18
CA MET A 312 -8.03 -41.01 -7.95
C MET A 312 -8.76 -41.41 -9.24
N SER A 313 -8.44 -40.76 -10.37
CA SER A 313 -9.03 -41.09 -11.66
C SER A 313 -8.66 -42.52 -12.12
N GLN A 314 -7.44 -42.98 -11.83
CA GLN A 314 -7.01 -44.36 -12.08
C GLN A 314 -7.71 -45.40 -11.18
N GLU A 315 -8.07 -45.04 -9.94
CA GLU A 315 -8.84 -45.91 -9.04
C GLU A 315 -10.31 -46.00 -9.46
N GLU A 316 -10.91 -44.89 -9.89
CA GLU A 316 -12.28 -44.88 -10.47
C GLU A 316 -12.37 -45.76 -11.72
N LEU A 317 -11.38 -45.66 -12.62
CA LEU A 317 -11.25 -46.53 -13.80
C LEU A 317 -11.02 -48.01 -13.46
N LYS A 318 -10.52 -48.33 -12.26
CA LYS A 318 -10.34 -49.73 -11.79
C LYS A 318 -11.56 -50.27 -11.05
N GLN A 319 -12.46 -49.41 -10.57
CA GLN A 319 -13.71 -49.82 -9.93
C GLN A 319 -14.84 -50.07 -10.95
N GLU A 320 -14.69 -49.60 -12.19
CA GLU A 320 -15.63 -49.83 -13.29
C GLU A 320 -15.32 -51.10 -14.14
N VAL A 321 -14.34 -51.92 -13.75
CA VAL A 321 -13.98 -53.21 -14.39
C VAL A 321 -14.24 -54.37 -13.44
#